data_AF-A0AAD6LI32-F1
#
_entry.id   AF-A0AAD6LI32-F1
#
_cell.length_a   1.000
_cell.length_b   1.000
_cell.length_c   1.000
_cell.angle_alpha   90.00
_cell.angle_beta   90.00
_cell.angle_gamma   90.00
#
_symmetry.space_group_name_H-M   'P 1'
#
loop_
_entity.id
_entity.type
_entity.pdbx_description
1 polymer ?
#
loop_
_entity_poly.entity_id
_entity_poly.type
_entity_poly.pdbx_seq_one_letter_code
_entity_poly.pdbx_strand_id
1 'polypeptide(L)' 'MDNTGKEKIEAIFLDMPGMKEAKWNMKAFSKMSSLRLLKIVSVQLSEGPEDLSNKLRFLEWHPYPSKSLPAGFTSR' A
#
# COMPACT_ATOMS: atom_id res chain seq x y z
N MET A 1 -12.15 -17.35 14.62
CA MET A 1 -11.68 -17.58 13.22
C MET A 1 -10.57 -16.58 12.98
N ASP A 2 -9.35 -17.02 13.27
CA ASP A 2 -8.19 -16.15 13.40
C ASP A 2 -7.57 -15.92 12.03
N ASN A 3 -7.54 -14.66 11.61
CA ASN A 3 -6.92 -14.22 10.35
C ASN A 3 -5.39 -14.11 10.47
N THR A 4 -4.75 -15.00 11.24
CA THR A 4 -3.34 -14.96 11.67
C THR A 4 -2.34 -14.99 10.50
N GLY A 5 -2.80 -15.28 9.29
CA GLY A 5 -1.98 -15.20 8.07
C GLY A 5 -1.68 -13.79 7.56
N LYS A 6 -2.44 -12.75 7.96
CA LYS A 6 -2.27 -11.38 7.42
C LYS A 6 -1.17 -10.55 8.11
N GLU A 7 -0.74 -10.94 9.31
CA GLU A 7 0.24 -10.19 10.11
C GLU A 7 1.69 -10.31 9.61
N LYS A 8 1.97 -11.18 8.64
CA LYS A 8 3.34 -11.43 8.14
C LYS A 8 3.64 -10.85 6.75
N ILE A 9 2.71 -10.13 6.13
CA ILE A 9 2.98 -9.55 4.81
C ILE A 9 4.02 -8.43 4.97
N GLU A 10 5.27 -8.72 4.61
CA GLU A 10 6.37 -7.76 4.64
C GLU A 10 6.59 -7.06 3.29
N ALA A 11 6.13 -7.66 2.19
CA ALA A 11 6.40 -7.16 0.86
C ALA A 11 5.21 -7.32 -0.08
N ILE A 12 4.92 -6.28 -0.85
CA ILE A 12 3.93 -6.27 -1.93
C ILE A 12 4.60 -5.69 -3.17
N PHE A 13 4.57 -6.45 -4.27
CA PHE A 13 4.99 -6.02 -5.59
C PHE A 13 3.83 -6.21 -6.54
N LEU A 14 3.49 -5.15 -7.24
CA LEU A 14 2.43 -5.17 -8.22
C LEU A 14 2.78 -4.31 -9.42
N ASP A 15 2.72 -4.93 -10.58
CA ASP A 15 2.79 -4.29 -11.88
C ASP A 15 1.66 -4.84 -12.73
N MET A 16 0.67 -4.00 -13.05
CA MET A 16 -0.47 -4.41 -13.87
C MET A 16 -0.72 -3.40 -14.99
N PRO A 17 0.06 -3.48 -16.08
CA PRO A 17 -0.11 -2.58 -17.21
C PRO A 17 -1.49 -2.78 -17.85
N GLY A 18 -2.17 -1.67 -18.17
CA GLY A 18 -3.46 -1.67 -18.86
C GLY A 18 -4.70 -1.76 -17.96
N MET A 19 -4.53 -1.87 -16.64
CA MET A 19 -5.66 -1.76 -15.71
C MET A 19 -6.05 -0.29 -15.53
N LYS A 20 -7.19 0.10 -16.11
CA LYS A 20 -7.67 1.49 -16.09
C LYS A 20 -8.21 1.93 -14.73
N GLU A 21 -8.75 1.01 -13.93
CA GLU A 21 -9.27 1.35 -12.61
C GLU A 21 -9.43 0.08 -11.79
N ALA A 22 -8.75 0.00 -10.66
CA ALA A 22 -8.88 -1.11 -9.75
C ALA A 22 -9.58 -0.65 -8.46
N LYS A 23 -10.71 -1.27 -8.12
CA LYS A 23 -11.43 -1.00 -6.86
C LYS A 23 -10.71 -1.67 -5.70
N TRP A 24 -9.80 -0.92 -5.09
CA TRP A 24 -8.97 -1.38 -4.00
C TRP A 24 -9.51 -0.92 -2.66
N ASN A 25 -9.53 -1.83 -1.69
CA ASN A 25 -9.83 -1.45 -0.32
C ASN A 25 -8.59 -0.86 0.34
N MET A 26 -8.47 0.46 0.29
CA MET A 26 -7.33 1.19 0.88
C MET A 26 -7.20 0.99 2.40
N LYS A 27 -8.28 0.62 3.08
CA LYS A 27 -8.28 0.23 4.51
C LYS A 27 -7.60 -1.11 4.77
N ALA A 28 -7.20 -1.85 3.73
CA ALA A 28 -6.40 -3.04 3.90
C ALA A 28 -4.97 -2.72 4.35
N PHE A 29 -4.41 -1.59 3.90
CA PHE A 29 -3.03 -1.19 4.23
C PHE A 29 -2.84 -0.88 5.72
N SER A 30 -3.87 -0.35 6.40
CA SER A 30 -3.82 -0.12 7.85
C SER A 30 -3.68 -1.40 8.68
N LYS A 31 -4.06 -2.56 8.12
CA LYS A 31 -3.91 -3.86 8.78
C LYS A 31 -2.56 -4.53 8.49
N MET A 32 -1.76 -4.00 7.57
CA MET A 32 -0.48 -4.57 7.16
C MET A 32 0.68 -3.97 7.96
N SER A 33 0.62 -4.08 9.29
CA SER A 33 1.59 -3.46 10.23
C SER A 33 3.03 -3.99 10.12
N SER A 34 3.22 -5.10 9.40
CA SER A 34 4.54 -5.69 9.10
C SER A 34 5.08 -5.31 7.72
N LEU A 35 4.33 -4.52 6.92
CA LEU A 35 4.75 -4.15 5.57
C LEU A 35 6.03 -3.29 5.61
N ARG A 36 7.02 -3.71 4.82
CA ARG A 36 8.35 -3.10 4.71
C ARG A 36 8.67 -2.68 3.28
N LEU A 37 8.16 -3.41 2.29
CA LEU A 37 8.41 -3.14 0.87
C LEU A 37 7.07 -2.99 0.13
N LEU A 38 6.88 -1.86 -0.54
CA LEU A 38 5.69 -1.62 -1.36
C LEU A 38 6.08 -1.08 -2.72
N LYS A 39 5.81 -1.86 -3.76
CA LYS A 39 5.94 -1.46 -5.16
C LYS A 39 4.60 -1.62 -5.87
N ILE A 40 4.03 -0.54 -6.38
CA ILE A 40 2.79 -0.53 -7.18
C ILE A 40 3.03 0.34 -8.41
N VAL A 41 3.13 -0.28 -9.58
CA VAL A 41 3.37 0.43 -10.83
C VAL A 41 2.30 0.09 -11.86
N SER A 42 2.03 1.04 -12.75
CA SER A 42 1.09 0.87 -13.87
C SER A 42 -0.38 0.69 -13.47
N VAL A 43 -0.75 0.98 -12.21
CA VAL A 43 -2.13 0.88 -11.71
C VAL A 43 -2.71 2.26 -11.42
N GLN A 44 -3.81 2.61 -12.09
CA GLN A 44 -4.60 3.79 -11.73
C GLN A 44 -5.56 3.45 -10.59
N LEU A 45 -5.33 4.10 -9.45
CA LEU A 45 -6.17 3.99 -8.26
C LEU A 45 -6.88 5.33 -8.05
N SER A 46 -8.15 5.27 -7.67
CA SER A 46 -8.98 6.47 -7.47
C SER A 46 -8.64 7.21 -6.16
N GLU A 47 -8.18 6.46 -5.15
CA GLU A 47 -7.93 6.95 -3.80
C GLU A 47 -6.60 6.41 -3.28
N GLY A 48 -5.95 7.18 -2.41
CA GLY A 48 -4.73 6.75 -1.72
C GLY A 48 -4.98 5.96 -0.45
N PRO A 49 -3.92 5.34 0.11
CA PRO A 49 -4.02 4.67 1.40
C PRO A 49 -4.36 5.67 2.51
N GLU A 50 -5.27 5.29 3.42
CA GLU A 50 -5.56 6.06 4.65
C GLU A 50 -4.40 5.95 5.65
N ASP A 51 -3.68 4.83 5.63
CA ASP A 51 -2.56 4.54 6.52
C ASP A 51 -1.54 3.63 5.82
N LEU A 52 -0.27 3.78 6.19
CA LEU A 52 0.83 2.96 5.74
C LEU A 52 1.65 2.52 6.95
N SER A 53 2.16 1.30 6.89
CA SER A 53 3.02 0.75 7.93
C SER A 53 4.20 1.68 8.25
N ASN A 54 4.39 2.01 9.52
CA ASN A 54 5.59 2.72 9.99
C ASN A 54 6.88 1.87 9.89
N LYS A 55 6.79 0.60 9.51
CA LYS A 55 7.94 -0.24 9.20
C LYS A 55 8.37 -0.17 7.73
N LEU A 56 7.67 0.61 6.90
CA LEU A 56 7.98 0.72 5.47
C LEU A 56 9.39 1.27 5.27
N ARG A 57 10.20 0.52 4.53
CA ARG A 57 11.59 0.83 4.17
C ARG A 57 11.75 1.17 2.69
N PHE A 58 10.82 0.72 1.86
CA PHE A 58 10.81 0.97 0.42
C PHE A 58 9.39 1.25 -0.06
N LEU A 59 9.24 2.35 -0.80
CA LEU A 59 7.99 2.76 -1.42
C LEU A 59 8.26 3.22 -2.86
N GLU A 60 7.73 2.47 -3.82
CA GLU A 60 7.67 2.86 -5.23
C GLU A 60 6.21 2.74 -5.68
N TRP A 61 5.53 3.87 -5.89
CA TRP A 61 4.12 3.86 -6.28
C TRP A 61 3.87 4.84 -7.41
N HIS A 62 3.58 4.33 -8.62
CA HIS A 62 3.41 5.15 -9.80
C HIS A 62 2.27 4.66 -10.74
N PRO A 63 1.24 5.49 -11.01
CA PRO A 63 0.98 6.80 -10.40
C PRO A 63 0.50 6.66 -8.95
N TYR A 64 0.96 7.56 -8.06
CA TYR A 64 0.43 7.63 -6.70
C TYR A 64 -0.83 8.52 -6.68
N PRO A 65 -1.95 8.04 -6.11
CA PRO A 65 -3.26 8.72 -6.22
C PRO A 65 -3.43 9.94 -5.30
N SER A 66 -2.48 10.25 -4.42
CA SER A 66 -2.59 11.35 -3.45
C SER A 66 -1.42 12.33 -3.55
N LYS A 67 -1.64 13.58 -3.13
CA LYS A 67 -0.61 14.64 -3.19
C LYS A 67 0.48 14.51 -2.10
N SER A 68 0.18 13.79 -1.03
CA SER A 68 1.05 13.58 0.12
C SER A 68 0.91 12.15 0.65
N LEU A 69 1.89 11.72 1.44
CA LEU A 69 1.79 10.49 2.22
C LEU A 69 0.73 10.64 3.33
N PRO A 70 0.21 9.53 3.89
CA PRO A 70 -0.73 9.56 5.00
C PRO A 70 -0.16 10.34 6.20
N ALA A 71 -1.00 11.12 6.89
CA ALA A 71 -0.55 11.98 8.00
C ALA A 71 0.10 11.20 9.16
N GLY A 72 -0.27 9.93 9.35
CA GLY A 72 0.32 9.05 10.37
C GLY A 72 1.66 8.41 9.97
N PHE A 73 2.10 8.58 8.72
CA PHE A 73 3.34 8.00 8.23
C PHE A 73 4.55 8.79 8.72
N THR A 74 5.40 8.14 9.52
CA THR A 74 6.65 8.73 10.01
C THR A 74 7.85 8.08 9.33
N SER A 75 8.67 8.88 8.64
CA SER A 75 9.96 8.41 8.14
C SER A 75 10.93 8.27 9.30
N ARG A 76 11.36 7.03 9.60
CA ARG A 76 12.35 6.69 10.64
C ARG A 76 13.57 6.01 10.05
#